data_AF-A0A286RG71-F1
#
_entry.id   AF-A0A286RG71-F1
#
_cell.length_a   1.000
_cell.length_b   1.000
_cell.length_c   1.000
_cell.angle_alpha   90.00
_cell.angle_beta   90.00
_cell.angle_gamma   90.00
#
_symmetry.space_group_name_H-M   'P 1'
#
loop_
_entity.id
_entity.type
_entity.pdbx_description
1 polymer ?
#
loop_
_entity_poly.entity_id
_entity_poly.type
_entity_poly.pdbx_seq_one_letter_code
_entity_poly.pdbx_strand_id
1 'polypeptide(L)'
;MVVVEAMAHGLPVVVTPGVASHIYVNASGCGLTVDDSVEGLTEGIRKILQADKTKLGQRGREYVQQHLTWQAVADQLELVYCKVAQCRKV
;
A
#
# COMPACT_ATOMS: atom_id res chain seq x y z
N MET A 1 4.88 -6.26 -8.70
CA MET A 1 4.46 -6.26 -7.28
C MET A 1 2.94 -6.19 -7.22
N VAL A 2 2.29 -7.32 -6.95
CA VAL A 2 0.84 -7.49 -7.25
C VAL A 2 -0.08 -6.60 -6.40
N VAL A 3 0.19 -6.44 -5.10
CA VAL A 3 -0.71 -5.65 -4.21
C VAL A 3 -0.75 -4.18 -4.61
N VAL A 4 0.41 -3.57 -4.83
CA VAL A 4 0.49 -2.15 -5.21
C VAL A 4 -0.02 -1.93 -6.64
N GLU A 5 0.16 -2.89 -7.55
CA GLU A 5 -0.47 -2.86 -8.88
C GLU A 5 -2.01 -2.85 -8.76
N ALA A 6 -2.58 -3.74 -7.94
CA ALA A 6 -4.02 -3.76 -7.67
C ALA A 6 -4.51 -2.42 -7.08
N MET A 7 -3.80 -1.86 -6.09
CA MET A 7 -4.08 -0.54 -5.55
C MET A 7 -4.05 0.55 -6.63
N ALA A 8 -3.03 0.55 -7.50
CA ALA A 8 -2.89 1.51 -8.60
C ALA A 8 -4.05 1.43 -9.60
N HIS A 9 -4.60 0.22 -9.80
CA HIS A 9 -5.78 -0.02 -10.61
C HIS A 9 -7.10 0.25 -9.90
N GLY A 10 -7.06 0.73 -8.65
CA GLY A 10 -8.26 1.05 -7.87
C GLY A 10 -9.01 -0.20 -7.41
N LEU A 11 -8.32 -1.31 -7.21
CA LEU A 11 -8.89 -2.54 -6.69
C LEU A 11 -8.61 -2.62 -5.17
N PRO A 12 -9.65 -2.73 -4.33
CA PRO A 12 -9.46 -3.01 -2.90
C PRO A 12 -8.77 -4.36 -2.69
N VAL A 13 -7.92 -4.45 -1.68
CA VAL A 13 -7.11 -5.65 -1.41
C VAL A 13 -7.33 -6.18 -0.01
N VAL A 14 -7.24 -7.51 0.13
CA VAL A 14 -7.19 -8.20 1.42
C VAL A 14 -5.85 -8.93 1.46
N VAL A 15 -5.04 -8.65 2.48
CA VAL A 15 -3.68 -9.20 2.62
C VAL A 15 -3.45 -9.69 4.04
N THR A 16 -2.39 -10.46 4.26
CA THR A 16 -1.93 -10.89 5.59
C THR A 16 -0.66 -10.12 6.00
N PRO A 17 -0.30 -10.08 7.29
CA PRO A 17 0.92 -9.40 7.77
C PRO A 17 2.22 -9.87 7.11
N GLY A 18 2.26 -11.12 6.61
CA GLY A 18 3.41 -11.67 5.90
C GLY A 18 3.69 -10.99 4.54
N VAL A 19 2.73 -10.25 4.00
CA VAL A 19 2.92 -9.47 2.77
C VAL A 19 3.45 -8.09 3.12
N ALA A 20 4.70 -7.78 2.76
CA ALA A 20 5.35 -6.51 3.12
C ALA A 20 4.52 -5.26 2.76
N SER A 21 3.75 -5.31 1.65
CA SER A 21 2.89 -4.20 1.22
C SER A 21 1.67 -3.93 2.11
N HIS A 22 1.39 -4.77 3.13
CA HIS A 22 0.29 -4.55 4.08
C HIS A 22 0.35 -3.18 4.77
N ILE A 23 1.57 -2.63 4.96
CA ILE A 23 1.77 -1.29 5.50
C ILE A 23 1.10 -0.20 4.63
N TYR A 24 1.14 -0.35 3.31
CA TYR A 24 0.52 0.60 2.37
C TYR A 24 -0.99 0.42 2.31
N VAL A 25 -1.47 -0.82 2.44
CA VAL A 25 -2.91 -1.13 2.54
C VAL A 25 -3.51 -0.46 3.77
N ASN A 26 -2.84 -0.58 4.91
CA ASN A 26 -3.27 0.03 6.17
C ASN A 26 -3.18 1.56 6.11
N ALA A 27 -2.08 2.11 5.58
CA ALA A 27 -1.88 3.56 5.49
C ALA A 27 -2.89 4.25 4.55
N SER A 28 -3.23 3.61 3.42
CA SER A 28 -4.19 4.13 2.45
C SER A 28 -5.65 3.92 2.88
N GLY A 29 -5.93 2.91 3.71
CA GLY A 29 -7.29 2.48 4.02
C GLY A 29 -8.05 1.99 2.78
N CYS A 30 -7.33 1.42 1.81
CA CYS A 30 -7.88 0.87 0.57
C CYS A 30 -8.33 -0.59 0.70
N GLY A 31 -8.11 -1.22 1.86
CA GLY A 31 -8.26 -2.65 2.03
C GLY A 31 -8.11 -3.06 3.49
N LEU A 32 -7.86 -4.36 3.71
CA LEU A 32 -7.73 -4.93 5.04
C LEU A 32 -6.46 -5.79 5.14
N THR A 33 -5.76 -5.66 6.27
CA THR A 33 -4.82 -6.68 6.74
C THR A 33 -5.57 -7.61 7.69
N VAL A 34 -5.58 -8.91 7.40
CA VAL A 34 -6.30 -9.93 8.18
C VAL A 34 -5.36 -11.03 8.66
N ASP A 35 -5.81 -11.82 9.63
CA ASP A 35 -5.10 -13.00 10.11
C ASP A 35 -4.87 -14.01 8.97
N ASP A 36 -3.76 -14.76 9.05
CA ASP A 36 -3.38 -15.77 8.05
C ASP A 36 -4.11 -17.10 8.30
N SER A 37 -5.44 -17.02 8.30
CA SER A 37 -6.35 -18.13 8.49
C SER A 37 -7.48 -18.09 7.47
N VAL A 38 -8.12 -19.24 7.26
CA VAL A 38 -9.29 -19.35 6.38
C VAL A 38 -10.40 -18.40 6.86
N GLU A 39 -10.62 -18.34 8.17
CA GLU A 39 -11.61 -17.48 8.82
C GLU A 39 -11.27 -16.00 8.62
N GLY A 40 -10.01 -15.61 8.81
CA GLY A 40 -9.51 -14.26 8.61
C GLY A 40 -9.72 -13.76 7.19
N LEU A 41 -9.30 -14.56 6.20
CA LEU A 41 -9.49 -14.24 4.78
C LEU A 41 -10.97 -14.21 4.38
N THR A 42 -11.76 -15.18 4.84
CA THR A 42 -13.20 -15.25 4.55
C THR A 42 -13.92 -14.01 5.07
N GLU A 43 -13.65 -13.60 6.31
CA GLU A 43 -14.25 -12.40 6.89
C GLU A 43 -13.74 -11.11 6.23
N GLY A 44 -12.46 -11.04 5.91
CA GLY A 44 -11.88 -9.91 5.18
C GLY A 44 -12.54 -9.69 3.83
N ILE A 45 -12.68 -10.74 3.04
CA ILE A 45 -13.35 -10.69 1.73
C ILE A 45 -14.81 -10.28 1.88
N ARG A 46 -15.54 -10.87 2.86
CA ARG A 46 -16.94 -10.50 3.14
C ARG A 46 -17.09 -9.01 3.45
N LYS A 47 -16.23 -8.46 4.31
CA LYS A 47 -16.23 -7.03 4.65
C LYS A 47 -15.99 -6.14 3.43
N ILE A 48 -15.03 -6.48 2.57
CA ILE A 48 -14.76 -5.74 1.33
C ILE A 48 -15.97 -5.79 0.39
N LEU A 49 -16.61 -6.95 0.25
CA LEU A 49 -17.77 -7.10 -0.63
C LEU A 49 -18.96 -6.23 -0.18
N GLN A 50 -19.16 -6.07 1.14
CA GLN A 50 -20.20 -5.25 1.75
C GLN A 50 -19.88 -3.74 1.81
N ALA A 51 -18.59 -3.38 1.70
CA ALA A 51 -18.16 -1.98 1.72
C ALA A 51 -18.34 -1.28 0.37
N ASP A 52 -18.15 0.05 0.39
CA ASP A 52 -18.01 0.87 -0.82
C ASP A 52 -16.64 0.62 -1.48
N LYS A 53 -16.62 -0.38 -2.37
CA LYS A 53 -15.43 -0.80 -3.12
C LYS A 53 -14.85 0.31 -4.00
N THR A 54 -15.70 1.20 -4.53
CA THR A 54 -15.25 2.31 -5.36
C THR A 54 -14.45 3.29 -4.51
N LYS A 55 -14.96 3.65 -3.33
CA LYS A 55 -14.25 4.53 -2.40
C LYS A 55 -12.94 3.92 -1.88
N LEU A 56 -12.96 2.63 -1.55
CA LEU A 56 -11.75 1.91 -1.14
C LEU A 56 -10.70 1.86 -2.27
N GLY A 57 -11.14 1.56 -3.50
CA GLY A 57 -10.29 1.56 -4.68
C GLY A 57 -9.67 2.92 -4.95
N GLN A 58 -10.47 3.98 -4.87
CA GLN A 58 -10.00 5.35 -5.08
C GLN A 58 -8.89 5.73 -4.09
N ARG A 59 -9.05 5.39 -2.80
CA ARG A 59 -8.00 5.59 -1.79
C ARG A 59 -6.70 4.87 -2.12
N GLY A 60 -6.79 3.63 -2.60
CA GLY A 60 -5.62 2.86 -3.00
C GLY A 60 -4.88 3.51 -4.17
N ARG A 61 -5.63 3.94 -5.19
CA ARG A 61 -5.09 4.61 -6.37
C ARG A 61 -4.42 5.94 -6.00
N GLU A 62 -5.09 6.77 -5.20
CA GLU A 62 -4.57 8.05 -4.72
C GLU A 62 -3.27 7.86 -3.93
N TYR A 63 -3.24 6.88 -3.01
CA TYR A 63 -2.05 6.59 -2.22
C TYR A 63 -0.86 6.18 -3.11
N VAL A 64 -1.09 5.31 -4.10
CA VAL A 64 -0.03 4.90 -5.03
C VAL A 64 0.49 6.09 -5.84
N GLN A 65 -0.41 6.91 -6.37
CA GLN A 65 -0.05 8.10 -7.16
C GLN A 65 0.78 9.10 -6.35
N GLN A 66 0.50 9.25 -5.06
CA GLN A 66 1.19 10.20 -4.18
C GLN A 66 2.51 9.67 -3.63
N HIS A 67 2.63 8.37 -3.38
CA HIS A 67 3.73 7.84 -2.57
C HIS A 67 4.58 6.76 -3.23
N LEU A 68 4.02 6.00 -4.17
CA LEU A 68 4.63 4.74 -4.64
C LEU A 68 4.88 4.72 -6.16
N THR A 69 4.76 5.86 -6.84
CA THR A 69 5.19 5.98 -8.24
C THR A 69 6.71 5.90 -8.33
N TRP A 70 7.22 5.54 -9.51
CA TRP A 70 8.67 5.55 -9.76
C TRP A 70 9.31 6.88 -9.39
N GLN A 71 8.67 8.01 -9.76
CA GLN A 71 9.16 9.34 -9.43
C GLN A 71 9.17 9.58 -7.91
N ALA A 72 8.05 9.30 -7.23
CA ALA A 72 7.95 9.54 -5.78
C ALA A 72 8.98 8.73 -4.98
N VAL A 73 9.28 7.50 -5.41
CA VAL A 73 10.31 6.66 -4.78
C VAL A 73 11.72 7.15 -5.11
N ALA A 74 11.97 7.57 -6.36
CA ALA A 74 13.26 8.13 -6.76
C ALA A 74 13.60 9.41 -5.98
N ASP A 75 12.63 10.31 -5.81
CA ASP A 75 12.79 11.56 -5.05
C ASP A 75 13.13 11.27 -3.58
N GLN A 76 12.47 10.28 -2.97
CA GLN A 76 12.78 9.83 -1.61
C GLN A 76 14.21 9.28 -1.49
N LEU A 77 14.64 8.50 -2.48
CA LEU A 77 15.99 7.94 -2.52
C LEU A 77 17.05 9.04 -2.69
N GLU A 78 16.81 10.00 -3.58
CA GLU A 78 17.68 11.16 -3.80
C GLU A 78 17.88 11.95 -2.50
N LEU A 79 16.79 12.22 -1.76
CA LEU A 79 16.87 12.88 -0.46
C LEU A 79 17.76 12.12 0.54
N VAL A 80 17.69 10.79 0.56
CA VAL A 80 18.58 9.97 1.41
C VAL A 80 20.03 10.10 0.97
N TYR A 81 20.31 10.01 -0.33
CA TYR A 81 21.66 10.17 -0.86
C TYR A 81 22.24 11.57 -0.60
N CYS A 82 21.46 12.64 -0.80
CA CYS A 82 21.89 14.00 -0.46
C CYS A 82 22.23 14.12 1.02
N LYS A 83 21.43 13.55 1.92
CA LYS A 83 21.72 13.56 3.37
C LYS A 83 23.02 12.84 3.70
N VAL A 84 23.22 11.64 3.16
CA VAL A 84 24.45 10.86 3.42
C VAL A 84 25.68 11.56 2.84
N ALA A 85 25.58 12.12 1.63
CA ALA A 85 26.68 12.85 1.00
C ALA A 85 27.05 14.13 1.77
N GLN A 86 26.06 14.87 2.29
CA GLN A 86 26.27 16.08 3.09
C GLN A 86 26.80 15.80 4.51
N CYS A 87 26.46 14.64 5.09
CA CYS A 87 27.02 14.20 6.37
C CYS A 87 28.52 13.86 6.28
N ARG A 88 29.08 13.67 5.09
CA ARG A 88 30.51 13.45 4.88
C ARG A 88 31.27 14.79 4.80
N LYS A 89 31.26 15.57 5.87
CA LYS A 89 32.31 16.55 6.14
C LYS A 89 33.36 15.88 7.04
N VAL A 90 34.39 15.33 6.43
CA VAL A 90 35.68 15.01 7.07
C VAL A 90 36.77 15.56 6.18
#